data_AF-A0AA91AGQ8-F1
#
_entry.id   AF-A0AA91AGQ8-F1
#
_cell.length_a   1.000
_cell.length_b   1.000
_cell.length_c   1.000
_cell.angle_alpha   90.00
_cell.angle_beta   90.00
_cell.angle_gamma   90.00
#
_symmetry.space_group_name_H-M   'P 1'
#
loop_
_entity.id
_entity.type
_entity.pdbx_description
1 polymer ?
#
loop_
_entity_poly.entity_id
_entity_poly.type
_entity_poly.pdbx_seq_one_letter_code
_entity_poly.pdbx_strand_id
1 'polypeptide(L)'
;MAKIIQAVVSALALGVCSTAIYAGGSSPSVPNKWNSCTEVGCSKDIPITLTVKKKCVVTAPQGITLTSNGVGASQSYQVRANTHYVLDLSTENAAKSNNTFVKNSNGQTIDTVITTAYLGSGGPAAPTFTGPNNYAGLVEDKFTVTAKTKVALDDWQAAGTYTDQYKIRVLY
;
A
#
# COMPACT_ATOMS: atom_id res chain seq x y z
N MET A 1 -28.59 18.71 -71.30
CA MET A 1 -27.25 18.09 -71.35
C MET A 1 -27.41 16.60 -71.59
N ALA A 2 -26.49 16.02 -72.33
CA ALA A 2 -26.63 14.74 -73.03
C ALA A 2 -25.78 13.64 -72.37
N LYS A 3 -26.14 12.36 -72.66
CA LYS A 3 -25.24 11.18 -72.83
C LYS A 3 -24.57 10.63 -71.53
N ILE A 4 -24.27 9.34 -71.30
CA ILE A 4 -24.20 8.09 -72.09
C ILE A 4 -23.89 6.91 -71.12
N ILE A 5 -24.53 5.73 -71.32
CA ILE A 5 -23.94 4.35 -71.43
C ILE A 5 -23.09 3.81 -70.25
N GLN A 6 -23.54 2.78 -69.51
CA GLN A 6 -23.35 1.31 -69.73
C GLN A 6 -22.15 0.72 -68.96
N ALA A 7 -22.37 -0.31 -68.14
CA ALA A 7 -21.42 -1.41 -67.92
C ALA A 7 -22.13 -2.62 -67.29
N VAL A 8 -22.18 -3.71 -68.07
CA VAL A 8 -22.57 -5.07 -67.69
C VAL A 8 -21.29 -5.82 -67.35
N VAL A 9 -21.21 -6.55 -66.22
CA VAL A 9 -20.33 -7.73 -66.03
C VAL A 9 -21.03 -8.62 -65.00
N SER A 10 -21.66 -9.76 -65.37
CA SER A 10 -21.11 -11.14 -65.36
C SER A 10 -20.69 -11.60 -63.95
N ALA A 11 -20.79 -12.85 -63.52
CA ALA A 11 -21.49 -14.07 -63.88
C ALA A 11 -21.07 -15.07 -62.78
N LEU A 12 -21.94 -16.02 -62.47
CA LEU A 12 -21.69 -17.36 -61.94
C LEU A 12 -20.55 -17.62 -60.94
N ALA A 13 -21.01 -18.22 -59.83
CA ALA A 13 -20.53 -19.46 -59.22
C ALA A 13 -19.15 -19.46 -58.54
N LEU A 14 -19.18 -19.92 -57.29
CA LEU A 14 -18.30 -20.86 -56.59
C LEU A 14 -18.76 -20.76 -55.12
N GLY A 15 -19.59 -21.64 -54.58
CA GLY A 15 -19.39 -23.08 -54.57
C GLY A 15 -18.35 -23.44 -53.51
N VAL A 16 -18.70 -23.33 -52.23
CA VAL A 16 -18.30 -24.30 -51.19
C VAL A 16 -19.09 -24.01 -49.91
N CYS A 17 -20.07 -24.85 -49.61
CA CYS A 17 -20.39 -25.16 -48.22
C CYS A 17 -19.13 -25.80 -47.63
N SER A 18 -18.36 -25.04 -46.86
CA SER A 18 -17.32 -25.63 -45.99
C SER A 18 -18.01 -26.27 -44.79
N THR A 19 -18.70 -27.37 -45.04
CA THR A 19 -18.94 -28.39 -44.03
C THR A 19 -17.70 -29.25 -43.90
N ALA A 20 -17.35 -29.54 -42.64
CA ALA A 20 -16.44 -30.60 -42.20
C ALA A 20 -14.94 -30.16 -42.16
N ILE A 21 -14.08 -30.56 -41.22
CA ILE A 21 -13.96 -31.77 -40.38
C ILE A 21 -13.15 -31.36 -39.11
N TYR A 22 -13.70 -31.50 -37.89
CA TYR A 22 -13.44 -32.56 -36.89
C TYR A 22 -12.02 -32.61 -36.27
N ALA A 23 -11.94 -32.37 -34.96
CA ALA A 23 -10.99 -33.04 -34.07
C ALA A 23 -11.66 -33.22 -32.70
N GLY A 24 -11.83 -34.48 -32.29
CA GLY A 24 -12.61 -34.87 -31.13
C GLY A 24 -11.99 -34.48 -29.78
N GLY A 25 -12.85 -34.20 -28.82
CA GLY A 25 -12.51 -33.98 -27.42
C GLY A 25 -13.78 -33.68 -26.63
N SER A 26 -14.13 -34.58 -25.72
CA SER A 26 -15.36 -34.56 -24.94
C SER A 26 -15.43 -33.36 -23.96
N SER A 27 -16.57 -32.64 -23.99
CA SER A 27 -17.10 -31.66 -22.99
C SER A 27 -16.41 -30.29 -22.82
N PRO A 28 -17.12 -29.22 -22.38
CA PRO A 28 -18.56 -29.06 -22.15
C PRO A 28 -19.20 -28.14 -23.22
N SER A 29 -20.53 -28.18 -23.33
CA SER A 29 -21.34 -27.32 -24.19
C SER A 29 -20.91 -25.86 -24.12
N VAL A 30 -20.18 -25.40 -25.16
CA VAL A 30 -19.95 -23.98 -25.41
C VAL A 30 -21.33 -23.38 -25.63
N PRO A 31 -21.84 -22.48 -24.76
CA PRO A 31 -23.09 -21.80 -25.06
C PRO A 31 -22.83 -21.03 -26.35
N ASN A 32 -23.51 -21.43 -27.41
CA ASN A 32 -23.38 -20.87 -28.75
C ASN A 32 -23.98 -19.46 -28.74
N LYS A 33 -23.25 -18.53 -28.12
CA LYS A 33 -23.60 -17.12 -27.97
C LYS A 33 -23.20 -16.38 -29.23
N TRP A 34 -23.96 -16.64 -30.30
CA TRP A 34 -24.12 -15.73 -31.43
C TRP A 34 -24.77 -14.44 -30.89
N ASN A 35 -23.97 -13.61 -30.22
CA ASN A 35 -24.49 -12.41 -29.60
C ASN A 35 -24.84 -11.42 -30.71
N SER A 36 -26.15 -11.29 -30.94
CA SER A 36 -26.81 -10.26 -31.76
C SER A 36 -26.17 -10.02 -33.12
N CYS A 37 -26.37 -10.98 -34.03
CA CYS A 37 -26.23 -10.70 -35.46
C CYS A 37 -27.55 -10.11 -35.97
N THR A 38 -27.53 -8.88 -36.46
CA THR A 38 -28.60 -8.33 -37.30
C THR A 38 -28.17 -8.39 -38.76
N GLU A 39 -29.06 -8.10 -39.72
CA GLU A 39 -28.75 -8.14 -41.17
C GLU A 39 -27.54 -7.27 -41.59
N VAL A 40 -27.01 -6.45 -40.69
CA VAL A 40 -25.88 -5.52 -40.90
C VAL A 40 -24.57 -6.03 -40.28
N GLY A 41 -24.57 -7.06 -39.42
CA GLY A 41 -23.34 -7.67 -38.85
C GLY A 41 -23.51 -8.23 -37.43
N CYS A 42 -22.44 -8.81 -36.88
CA CYS A 42 -22.38 -9.35 -35.50
C CYS A 42 -21.50 -8.47 -34.60
N SER A 43 -21.92 -8.25 -33.35
CA SER A 43 -21.16 -7.50 -32.34
C SER A 43 -20.98 -8.30 -31.06
N LYS A 44 -19.79 -8.22 -30.45
CA LYS A 44 -19.49 -8.87 -29.17
C LYS A 44 -18.59 -7.99 -28.31
N ASP A 45 -19.07 -7.67 -27.12
CA ASP A 45 -18.27 -6.94 -26.12
C ASP A 45 -17.34 -7.89 -25.37
N ILE A 46 -16.09 -7.47 -25.20
CA ILE A 46 -15.08 -8.17 -24.40
C ILE A 46 -14.82 -7.33 -23.14
N PRO A 47 -15.15 -7.83 -21.94
CA PRO A 47 -14.87 -7.08 -20.72
C PRO A 47 -13.36 -7.01 -20.48
N ILE A 48 -12.85 -5.80 -20.26
CA ILE A 48 -11.46 -5.55 -19.83
C ILE A 48 -11.48 -5.27 -18.33
N THR A 49 -10.67 -6.00 -17.55
CA THR A 49 -10.60 -5.84 -16.09
C THR A 49 -9.16 -5.63 -15.62
N LEU A 50 -8.98 -4.82 -14.56
CA LEU A 50 -7.70 -4.57 -13.90
C LEU A 50 -7.89 -4.69 -12.38
N THR A 51 -7.06 -5.51 -11.74
CA THR A 51 -7.03 -5.62 -10.28
C THR A 51 -5.78 -4.95 -9.72
N VAL A 52 -5.96 -3.92 -8.90
CA VAL A 52 -4.87 -3.25 -8.17
C VAL A 52 -4.76 -3.84 -6.77
N LYS A 53 -3.62 -4.45 -6.43
CA LYS A 53 -3.36 -5.01 -5.09
C LYS A 53 -3.03 -3.91 -4.07
N LYS A 54 -3.35 -4.15 -2.79
CA LYS A 54 -2.90 -3.30 -1.67
C LYS A 54 -1.35 -3.28 -1.63
N LYS A 55 -0.76 -2.11 -1.41
CA LYS A 55 0.69 -1.86 -1.33
C LYS A 55 0.97 -0.81 -0.25
N CYS A 56 1.96 -1.10 0.60
CA CYS A 56 2.50 -0.19 1.62
C CYS A 56 3.99 -0.03 1.42
N VAL A 57 4.50 1.17 1.65
CA VAL A 57 5.93 1.41 1.87
C VAL A 57 6.08 2.27 3.12
N VAL A 58 6.99 1.89 4.01
CA VAL A 58 7.41 2.71 5.16
C VAL A 58 8.86 3.10 4.93
N THR A 59 9.13 4.40 4.89
CA THR A 59 10.48 4.96 4.70
C THR A 59 10.87 5.69 5.97
N ALA A 60 11.92 5.24 6.65
CA ALA A 60 12.43 5.85 7.87
C ALA A 60 13.93 6.18 7.74
N PRO A 61 14.39 7.32 8.30
CA PRO A 61 15.79 7.70 8.32
C PRO A 61 16.58 6.87 9.35
N GLN A 62 17.88 7.11 9.42
CA GLN A 62 18.76 6.56 10.46
C GLN A 62 18.20 6.89 11.86
N GLY A 63 18.41 5.98 12.83
CA GLY A 63 17.75 6.00 14.15
C GLY A 63 17.88 7.32 14.94
N ILE A 64 17.18 7.38 16.08
CA ILE A 64 17.18 8.57 16.95
C ILE A 64 18.29 8.43 17.99
N THR A 65 19.22 9.39 18.03
CA THR A 65 20.25 9.48 19.07
C THR A 65 19.77 10.41 20.18
N LEU A 66 19.66 9.89 21.40
CA LEU A 66 19.27 10.68 22.57
C LEU A 66 20.47 11.45 23.14
N THR A 67 20.18 12.59 23.77
CA THR A 67 21.16 13.36 24.54
C THR A 67 20.95 13.15 26.04
N SER A 68 22.01 13.26 26.84
CA SER A 68 21.97 13.04 28.29
C SER A 68 21.28 14.16 29.07
N ASN A 69 21.05 15.32 28.45
CA ASN A 69 20.44 16.50 29.10
C ASN A 69 18.90 16.50 29.11
N GLY A 70 18.23 15.43 28.65
CA GLY A 70 16.77 15.35 28.59
C GLY A 70 16.12 16.16 27.47
N VAL A 71 16.91 16.74 26.55
CA VAL A 71 16.38 17.39 25.35
C VAL A 71 15.89 16.33 24.36
N GLY A 72 14.75 16.60 23.73
CA GLY A 72 14.17 15.70 22.74
C GLY A 72 14.95 15.70 21.43
N ALA A 73 15.19 14.50 20.91
CA ALA A 73 15.69 14.26 19.58
C ALA A 73 14.54 13.77 18.70
N SER A 74 14.45 14.31 17.48
CA SER A 74 13.34 14.02 16.57
C SER A 74 13.83 13.47 15.24
N GLN A 75 13.06 12.56 14.66
CA GLN A 75 13.24 12.06 13.30
C GLN A 75 11.90 11.90 12.61
N SER A 76 11.88 12.10 11.28
CA SER A 76 10.66 11.98 10.49
C SER A 76 10.63 10.70 9.66
N TYR A 77 9.52 9.97 9.62
CA TYR A 77 9.30 8.84 8.71
C TYR A 77 8.07 9.07 7.83
N GLN A 78 7.97 8.30 6.75
CA GLN A 78 6.90 8.38 5.77
C GLN A 78 6.20 7.04 5.63
N VAL A 79 4.88 7.08 5.46
CA VAL A 79 4.06 5.92 5.10
C VAL A 79 3.34 6.23 3.81
N ARG A 80 3.48 5.37 2.80
CA ARG A 80 2.75 5.46 1.54
C ARG A 80 1.95 4.20 1.33
N ALA A 81 0.62 4.32 1.40
CA ALA A 81 -0.31 3.22 1.20
C ALA A 81 -1.36 3.58 0.15
N ASN A 82 -1.74 2.63 -0.71
CA ASN A 82 -2.82 2.82 -1.70
C ASN A 82 -4.22 2.40 -1.17
N THR A 83 -4.38 2.33 0.14
CA THR A 83 -5.61 1.95 0.84
C THR A 83 -5.59 2.58 2.23
N HIS A 84 -6.75 2.70 2.87
CA HIS A 84 -6.87 3.05 4.28
C HIS A 84 -6.08 2.05 5.14
N TYR A 85 -5.48 2.52 6.22
CA TYR A 85 -4.66 1.68 7.10
C TYR A 85 -4.74 2.09 8.57
N VAL A 86 -4.29 1.19 9.44
CA VAL A 86 -4.09 1.44 10.86
C VAL A 86 -2.59 1.44 11.15
N LEU A 87 -2.12 2.51 11.79
CA LEU A 87 -0.75 2.62 12.29
C LEU A 87 -0.66 1.99 13.67
N ASP A 88 0.15 0.95 13.79
CA ASP A 88 0.37 0.20 15.00
C ASP A 88 1.79 0.46 15.54
N LEU A 89 1.86 1.20 16.65
CA LEU A 89 3.13 1.64 17.24
C LEU A 89 3.52 0.73 18.40
N SER A 90 4.82 0.46 18.53
CA SER A 90 5.34 -0.26 19.70
C SER A 90 6.81 0.06 19.94
N THR A 91 7.32 -0.29 21.10
CA THR A 91 8.75 -0.36 21.36
C THR A 91 9.19 -1.78 21.69
N GLU A 92 10.48 -2.09 21.55
CA GLU A 92 11.03 -3.38 21.98
C GLU A 92 10.89 -3.54 23.49
N ASN A 93 11.26 -2.50 24.25
CA ASN A 93 11.41 -2.60 25.69
C ASN A 93 10.10 -2.42 26.47
N ALA A 94 9.08 -1.75 25.91
CA ALA A 94 7.81 -1.47 26.60
C ALA A 94 6.55 -1.78 25.78
N ALA A 95 6.67 -2.53 24.68
CA ALA A 95 5.56 -2.95 23.84
C ALA A 95 4.65 -1.77 23.42
N LYS A 96 3.41 -1.70 23.92
CA LYS A 96 2.39 -0.71 23.53
C LYS A 96 2.37 0.53 24.44
N SER A 97 3.54 0.99 24.89
CA SER A 97 3.67 2.16 25.75
C SER A 97 4.58 3.22 25.15
N ASN A 98 4.16 4.48 25.28
CA ASN A 98 4.97 5.64 24.95
C ASN A 98 5.98 5.99 26.07
N ASN A 99 5.69 5.58 27.29
CA ASN A 99 6.62 5.57 28.41
C ASN A 99 7.43 4.27 28.35
N THR A 100 8.68 4.38 27.95
CA THR A 100 9.56 3.22 27.70
C THR A 100 10.91 3.44 28.37
N PHE A 101 11.90 2.65 28.00
CA PHE A 101 13.26 2.77 28.50
C PHE A 101 14.24 2.26 27.45
N VAL A 102 15.44 2.84 27.44
CA VAL A 102 16.59 2.27 26.74
C VAL A 102 17.37 1.36 27.70
N LYS A 103 17.91 0.26 27.19
CA LYS A 103 18.59 -0.78 28.00
C LYS A 103 20.00 -1.05 27.45
N ASN A 104 20.98 -1.18 28.34
CA ASN A 104 22.34 -1.58 27.96
C ASN A 104 22.53 -3.11 28.08
N SER A 105 23.69 -3.60 27.62
CA SER A 105 24.05 -5.03 27.67
C SER A 105 24.11 -5.61 29.09
N ASN A 106 24.36 -4.77 30.09
CA ASN A 106 24.46 -5.15 31.50
C ASN A 106 23.10 -5.14 32.21
N GLY A 107 22.02 -4.84 31.49
CA GLY A 107 20.67 -4.86 32.01
C GLY A 107 20.22 -3.56 32.70
N GLN A 108 21.06 -2.53 32.74
CA GLN A 108 20.71 -1.22 33.29
C GLN A 108 19.82 -0.48 32.30
N THR A 109 18.90 0.32 32.85
CA THR A 109 17.86 1.02 32.08
C THR A 109 17.89 2.51 32.33
N ILE A 110 17.51 3.27 31.31
CA ILE A 110 17.24 4.71 31.42
C ILE A 110 15.83 4.94 30.88
N ASP A 111 14.99 5.53 31.72
CA ASP A 111 13.61 5.85 31.39
C ASP A 111 13.52 6.90 30.29
N THR A 112 12.70 6.60 29.28
CA THR A 112 12.47 7.47 28.13
C THR A 112 10.99 7.65 27.85
N VAL A 113 10.67 8.69 27.10
CA VAL A 113 9.33 8.91 26.56
C VAL A 113 9.44 9.19 25.07
N ILE A 114 8.54 8.59 24.31
CA ILE A 114 8.43 8.75 22.86
C ILE A 114 7.08 9.40 22.55
N THR A 115 7.09 10.40 21.67
CA THR A 115 5.87 10.98 21.10
C THR A 115 5.93 10.89 19.58
N THR A 116 4.76 10.87 18.95
CA THR A 116 4.65 10.83 17.50
C THR A 116 3.60 11.85 17.07
N ALA A 117 3.94 12.64 16.06
CA ALA A 117 3.05 13.64 15.47
C ALA A 117 2.87 13.34 13.99
N TYR A 118 1.65 13.52 13.48
CA TYR A 118 1.30 13.40 12.07
C TYR A 118 1.13 14.79 11.45
N LEU A 119 1.78 14.99 10.29
CA LEU A 119 1.73 16.23 9.51
C LEU A 119 0.86 16.00 8.26
N GLY A 120 -0.46 16.01 8.46
CA GLY A 120 -1.42 15.92 7.37
C GLY A 120 -2.86 15.97 7.85
N SER A 121 -3.80 15.80 6.91
CA SER A 121 -5.22 15.64 7.17
C SER A 121 -5.64 14.21 6.78
N GLY A 122 -6.57 13.60 7.51
CA GLY A 122 -7.00 12.21 7.23
C GLY A 122 -6.59 11.16 8.27
N GLY A 123 -6.19 11.57 9.47
CA GLY A 123 -5.96 10.70 10.61
C GLY A 123 -5.68 11.48 11.90
N PRO A 124 -5.42 10.81 13.03
CA PRO A 124 -5.12 11.49 14.28
C PRO A 124 -3.79 12.24 14.19
N ALA A 125 -3.78 13.49 14.62
CA ALA A 125 -2.58 14.35 14.64
C ALA A 125 -1.51 13.85 15.61
N ALA A 126 -1.91 13.15 16.68
CA ALA A 126 -1.01 12.53 17.65
C ALA A 126 -1.39 11.04 17.80
N PRO A 127 -0.82 10.15 16.96
CA PRO A 127 -1.05 8.73 17.11
C PRO A 127 -0.60 8.22 18.49
N THR A 128 -1.36 7.28 19.02
CA THR A 128 -1.15 6.68 20.35
C THR A 128 -0.61 5.26 20.22
N PHE A 129 0.00 4.72 21.28
CA PHE A 129 0.54 3.36 21.24
C PHE A 129 -0.52 2.27 21.46
N THR A 130 -1.68 2.62 22.01
CA THR A 130 -2.75 1.68 22.39
C THR A 130 -4.03 1.85 21.57
N GLY A 131 -4.26 3.04 21.02
CA GLY A 131 -5.47 3.36 20.28
C GLY A 131 -5.39 2.99 18.81
N PRO A 132 -6.54 2.82 18.15
CA PRO A 132 -6.57 2.61 16.72
C PRO A 132 -6.22 3.92 15.99
N ASN A 133 -5.03 3.97 15.41
CA ASN A 133 -4.59 5.13 14.64
C ASN A 133 -4.96 4.94 13.17
N ASN A 134 -6.20 5.27 12.82
CA ASN A 134 -6.72 5.11 11.46
C ASN A 134 -6.28 6.28 10.56
N TYR A 135 -5.78 5.95 9.37
CA TYR A 135 -5.37 6.91 8.35
C TYR A 135 -6.04 6.59 7.01
N ALA A 136 -6.39 7.64 6.27
CA ALA A 136 -6.96 7.53 4.93
C ALA A 136 -5.96 6.92 3.92
N GLY A 137 -4.65 7.13 4.10
CA GLY A 137 -3.68 6.76 3.07
C GLY A 137 -3.99 7.43 1.74
N LEU A 138 -3.70 6.76 0.62
CA LEU A 138 -3.84 7.26 -0.77
C LEU A 138 -2.90 8.44 -1.12
N VAL A 139 -2.23 9.00 -0.12
CA VAL A 139 -1.20 10.02 -0.22
C VAL A 139 0.07 9.55 0.53
N GLU A 140 1.11 10.36 0.50
CA GLU A 140 2.28 10.18 1.36
C GLU A 140 2.02 10.83 2.71
N ASP A 141 1.94 10.01 3.76
CA ASP A 141 1.73 10.46 5.13
C ASP A 141 3.08 10.66 5.82
N LYS A 142 3.25 11.81 6.51
CA LYS A 142 4.50 12.19 7.18
C LYS A 142 4.32 12.21 8.69
N PHE A 143 5.23 11.57 9.39
CA PHE A 143 5.21 11.46 10.84
C PHE A 143 6.54 11.93 11.42
N THR A 144 6.49 12.61 12.56
CA THR A 144 7.67 13.00 13.34
C THR A 144 7.64 12.25 14.67
N VAL A 145 8.68 11.46 14.93
CA VAL A 145 8.90 10.79 16.22
C VAL A 145 9.87 11.63 17.01
N THR A 146 9.53 11.92 18.26
CA THR A 146 10.42 12.58 19.21
C THR A 146 10.65 11.69 20.40
N ALA A 147 11.90 11.43 20.75
CA ALA A 147 12.28 10.65 21.92
C ALA A 147 13.17 11.48 22.84
N LYS A 148 13.01 11.31 24.15
CA LYS A 148 13.85 11.94 25.18
C LYS A 148 13.97 11.05 26.41
N THR A 149 15.03 11.25 27.18
CA THR A 149 15.06 10.74 28.57
C THR A 149 14.02 11.50 29.40
N LYS A 150 13.40 10.82 30.37
CA LYS A 150 12.40 11.48 31.25
C LYS A 150 13.03 12.57 32.12
N VAL A 151 14.28 12.34 32.52
CA VAL A 151 15.11 13.25 33.32
C VAL A 151 16.48 13.37 32.68
N ALA A 152 17.19 14.46 32.98
CA ALA A 152 18.62 14.54 32.66
C ALA A 152 19.39 13.45 33.42
N LEU A 153 20.44 12.91 32.80
CA LEU A 153 21.27 11.88 33.39
C LEU A 153 22.28 12.52 34.33
N ASP A 154 22.48 11.89 35.49
CA ASP A 154 23.53 12.27 36.43
C ASP A 154 24.90 11.68 36.02
N ASP A 155 25.98 12.27 36.53
CA ASP A 155 27.36 11.85 36.25
C ASP A 155 27.70 10.42 36.70
N TRP A 156 26.89 9.84 37.59
CA TRP A 156 27.05 8.46 38.08
C TRP A 156 26.26 7.43 37.26
N GLN A 157 25.52 7.85 36.22
CA GLN A 157 24.88 6.93 35.31
C GLN A 157 25.93 6.03 34.64
N ALA A 158 25.70 4.72 34.67
CA ALA A 158 26.68 3.78 34.15
C ALA A 158 26.94 4.00 32.66
N ALA A 159 28.23 4.08 32.30
CA ALA A 159 28.66 4.24 30.92
C ALA A 159 28.27 3.02 30.06
N GLY A 160 27.91 3.28 28.81
CA GLY A 160 27.58 2.25 27.84
C GLY A 160 26.54 2.72 26.83
N THR A 161 26.29 1.90 25.82
CA THR A 161 25.23 2.15 24.85
C THR A 161 23.92 1.56 25.36
N TYR A 162 22.91 2.41 25.49
CA TYR A 162 21.56 2.00 25.82
C TYR A 162 20.71 2.04 24.56
N THR A 163 19.91 1.00 24.33
CA THR A 163 19.12 0.87 23.10
C THR A 163 17.66 0.53 23.40
N ASP A 164 16.79 0.98 22.51
CA ASP A 164 15.41 0.56 22.34
C ASP A 164 15.09 0.65 20.85
N GLN A 165 14.05 -0.03 20.39
CA GLN A 165 13.60 0.03 18.99
C GLN A 165 12.16 0.51 18.92
N TYR A 166 11.95 1.66 18.27
CA TYR A 166 10.62 2.11 17.89
C TYR A 166 10.14 1.35 16.65
N LYS A 167 9.07 0.58 16.80
CA LYS A 167 8.53 -0.34 15.78
C LYS A 167 7.26 0.26 15.18
N ILE A 168 7.29 0.43 13.86
CA ILE A 168 6.16 0.91 13.05
C ILE A 168 5.57 -0.27 12.30
N ARG A 169 4.28 -0.55 12.51
CA ARG A 169 3.52 -1.53 11.73
C ARG A 169 2.33 -0.85 11.06
N VAL A 170 2.04 -1.25 9.83
CA VAL A 170 0.92 -0.74 9.04
C VAL A 170 0.00 -1.91 8.70
N LEU A 171 -1.28 -1.80 9.07
CA LEU A 171 -2.29 -2.85 8.97
C LEU A 171 -3.46 -2.39 8.06
N TYR A 172 -4.13 -3.31 7.35
CA TYR A 172 -5.15 -3.02 6.32
C TYR A 172 -6.47 -3.77 6.48
#